data_AF-A0A5K1DCI3-F1
#
_entry.id   AF-A0A5K1DCI3-F1
#
_cell.length_a   1.000
_cell.length_b   1.000
_cell.length_c   1.000
_cell.angle_alpha   90.00
_cell.angle_beta   90.00
_cell.angle_gamma   90.00
#
_symmetry.space_group_name_H-M   'P 1'
#
loop_
_entity.id
_entity.type
_entity.pdbx_description
1 polymer ?
#
loop_
_entity_poly.entity_id
_entity_poly.type
_entity_poly.pdbx_seq_one_letter_code
_entity_poly.pdbx_strand_id
1 'polypeptide(L)' 'VVLDEVDVLFGDNDFEQVFQCLITSGPVAMQYIFVTATLPTDIYNKLIEAFPDSVAIMGPSLHQINSGLEE' A
#
# COMPACT_ATOMS: atom_id res chain seq x y z
N VAL A 1 -6.51 7.33 4.30
CA VAL A 1 -5.07 7.57 4.02
C VAL A 1 -4.69 6.81 2.78
N VAL A 2 -3.88 7.44 1.93
CA VAL A 2 -3.34 6.81 0.73
C VAL A 2 -1.85 6.58 0.99
N LEU A 3 -1.41 5.35 0.80
CA LEU A 3 0.00 4.95 0.84
C LEU A 3 0.39 4.60 -0.58
N ASP A 4 1.41 5.29 -1.08
CA ASP A 4 1.93 5.11 -2.43
C ASP A 4 3.23 4.31 -2.40
N GLU A 5 3.56 3.62 -3.49
CA GLU A 5 4.73 2.74 -3.62
C GLU A 5 4.89 1.78 -2.43
N VAL A 6 3.81 1.08 -2.10
CA VAL A 6 3.76 0.23 -0.90
C VAL A 6 4.77 -0.92 -0.98
N ASP A 7 5.11 -1.38 -2.19
CA ASP A 7 6.22 -2.30 -2.42
C ASP A 7 7.59 -1.76 -1.97
N VAL A 8 7.84 -0.48 -2.21
CA VAL A 8 9.06 0.22 -1.77
C VAL A 8 9.02 0.48 -0.26
N LEU A 9 7.88 0.93 0.28
CA LEU A 9 7.73 1.26 1.69
C LEU A 9 7.98 0.05 2.60
N PHE A 10 7.42 -1.12 2.28
CA PHE A 10 7.65 -2.35 3.05
C PHE A 10 9.05 -2.97 2.85
N GLY A 11 9.85 -2.44 1.92
CA GLY A 11 11.27 -2.76 1.80
C GLY A 11 12.14 -2.03 2.84
N ASP A 12 11.60 -0.99 3.49
CA ASP A 12 12.27 -0.29 4.59
C ASP A 12 11.95 -0.99 5.93
N ASN A 13 13.00 -1.36 6.66
CA ASN A 13 12.90 -2.07 7.94
C ASN A 13 12.16 -1.25 9.02
N ASP A 14 12.19 0.08 8.94
CA ASP A 14 11.58 0.96 9.94
C ASP A 14 10.09 1.24 9.62
N PHE A 15 9.66 1.00 8.39
CA PHE A 15 8.32 1.35 7.94
C PHE A 15 7.23 0.57 8.68
N GLU A 16 7.42 -0.72 8.96
CA GLU A 16 6.41 -1.53 9.66
C GLU A 16 6.06 -0.95 11.04
N GLN A 17 7.04 -0.41 11.75
CA GLN A 17 6.83 0.21 13.05
C GLN A 17 6.02 1.50 12.92
N VAL A 18 6.38 2.35 11.96
CA VAL A 18 5.65 3.60 11.67
C VAL A 18 4.22 3.30 11.21
N PHE A 19 4.04 2.28 10.38
CA PHE A 19 2.75 1.85 9.89
C PHE A 19 1.84 1.36 11.02
N GLN A 20 2.36 0.57 11.97
CA GLN A 20 1.60 0.19 13.16
C GLN A 20 1.21 1.39 14.02
N CYS A 21 2.10 2.35 14.21
CA CYS A 21 1.77 3.60 14.90
C CYS A 21 0.65 4.38 14.17
N LEU A 22 0.69 4.44 12.84
CA LEU A 22 -0.33 5.11 12.02
C LEU A 22 -1.71 4.44 12.21
N ILE A 23 -1.76 3.11 12.13
CA ILE A 23 -3.01 2.33 12.28
C ILE A 23 -3.61 2.53 13.66
N THR A 24 -2.78 2.46 14.70
CA THR A 24 -3.24 2.54 16.10
C THR A 24 -3.62 3.94 16.54
N SER A 25 -3.11 4.98 15.87
CA SER A 25 -3.42 6.38 16.18
C SER A 25 -4.68 6.90 15.47
N GLY A 26 -5.14 6.21 14.42
CA GLY A 26 -6.27 6.61 13.60
C GLY A 26 -7.64 6.30 14.23
N PRO A 27 -8.72 7.01 13.83
CA PRO A 27 -10.08 6.61 14.15
C PRO A 27 -10.42 5.23 13.57
N VAL A 28 -11.28 4.46 14.23
CA VAL A 28 -11.72 3.14 13.73
C VAL A 28 -12.37 3.20 12.35
N ALA A 29 -13.04 4.32 12.01
CA ALA A 29 -13.69 4.53 10.72
C ALA A 29 -12.72 4.97 9.59
N MET A 30 -11.42 5.00 9.85
CA MET A 30 -10.42 5.43 8.89
C MET A 30 -10.27 4.42 7.75
N GLN A 31 -10.31 4.90 6.51
CA GLN A 31 -10.12 4.08 5.32
C GLN A 31 -8.68 4.17 4.83
N TYR A 32 -8.17 3.06 4.28
CA TYR A 32 -6.83 2.95 3.72
C TYR A 32 -6.89 2.56 2.25
N ILE A 33 -6.06 3.19 1.43
CA ILE A 33 -5.85 2.84 0.04
C ILE A 33 -4.34 2.61 -0.12
N PHE A 34 -4.00 1.41 -0.58
CA PHE A 34 -2.62 0.98 -0.84
C PHE A 34 -2.41 0.99 -2.35
N VAL A 35 -1.44 1.77 -2.82
CA VAL A 35 -1.12 1.92 -4.24
C VAL A 35 0.27 1.36 -4.47
N THR A 36 0.40 0.56 -5.53
CA THR A 36 1.68 -0.02 -5.89
C THR A 36 1.73 -0.38 -7.38
N ALA A 37 2.92 -0.29 -7.97
CA ALA A 37 3.17 -0.75 -9.34
C ALA A 37 3.42 -2.26 -9.38
N THR A 38 4.13 -2.79 -8.38
CA THR A 38 4.36 -4.23 -8.24
C THR A 38 3.79 -4.72 -6.92
N LEU A 39 3.24 -5.94 -6.89
CA LEU A 39 2.68 -6.49 -5.65
C LEU A 39 3.34 -7.83 -5.30
N PRO A 40 4.48 -7.79 -4.59
CA PRO A 40 5.09 -8.99 -4.02
C PRO A 40 4.12 -9.75 -3.10
N THR A 41 4.15 -11.09 -3.17
CA THR A 41 3.22 -11.95 -2.43
C THR A 41 3.34 -11.79 -0.91
N ASP A 42 4.55 -11.59 -0.40
CA ASP A 42 4.82 -11.35 1.01
C ASP A 42 4.19 -10.05 1.51
N ILE A 43 4.30 -8.97 0.72
CA ILE A 43 3.67 -7.67 1.03
C ILE A 43 2.15 -7.79 0.98
N TYR A 44 1.60 -8.46 -0.05
CA TYR A 44 0.17 -8.74 -0.14
C TYR A 44 -0.35 -9.51 1.09
N ASN A 45 0.35 -10.57 1.50
CA ASN A 45 -0.06 -11.37 2.66
C ASN A 45 -0.06 -10.53 3.94
N LYS A 46 0.96 -9.70 4.16
CA LYS A 46 1.01 -8.77 5.31
C LYS A 46 -0.17 -7.80 5.31
N LEU A 47 -0.51 -7.24 4.15
CA LEU A 47 -1.64 -6.31 4.01
C LEU A 47 -2.98 -6.98 4.30
N ILE A 48 -3.21 -8.21 3.81
CA ILE A 48 -4.44 -8.95 4.07
C ILE A 48 -4.54 -9.40 5.53
N GLU A 49 -3.42 -9.74 6.16
CA GLU A 49 -3.39 -10.07 7.60
C GLU A 49 -3.78 -8.87 8.47
N ALA A 50 -3.29 -7.67 8.13
CA ALA A 50 -3.63 -6.43 8.85
C ALA A 50 -5.01 -5.86 8.47
N PHE A 51 -5.44 -6.03 7.22
CA PHE A 51 -6.68 -5.49 6.66
C PHE A 51 -7.44 -6.61 5.92
N PRO A 52 -8.13 -7.50 6.64
CA PRO A 52 -8.78 -8.67 6.06
C PRO A 52 -9.94 -8.31 5.10
N ASP A 53 -10.53 -7.13 5.27
CA ASP A 53 -11.60 -6.61 4.41
C ASP A 53 -11.08 -5.90 3.14
N SER A 54 -9.76 -5.87 2.93
CA SER A 54 -9.18 -5.21 1.76
C SER A 54 -9.46 -5.97 0.47
N VAL A 55 -9.69 -5.20 -0.60
CA VAL A 55 -9.97 -5.74 -1.94
C VAL A 55 -8.85 -5.28 -2.87
N ALA A 56 -8.15 -6.24 -3.47
CA ALA A 56 -7.15 -5.94 -4.47
C ALA A 56 -7.82 -5.62 -5.82
N ILE A 57 -7.56 -4.42 -6.32
CA ILE A 57 -7.97 -4.00 -7.67
C ILE A 57 -6.71 -4.01 -8.53
N MET A 58 -6.70 -4.85 -9.56
CA MET A 58 -5.57 -5.01 -10.47
C MET A 58 -6.05 -4.88 -11.91
N GLY A 59 -5.23 -4.27 -12.76
CA GLY A 59 -5.55 -4.15 -14.18
C GLY A 59 -4.47 -3.36 -14.92
N PRO A 60 -4.37 -3.54 -16.24
CA PRO A 60 -3.50 -2.70 -17.06
C PRO A 60 -3.91 -1.22 -16.92
N SER A 61 -2.95 -0.31 -16.93
CA SER A 61 -3.20 1.14 -16.85
C SER A 61 -3.85 1.65 -15.56
N LEU A 62 -3.88 0.85 -14.47
CA LEU A 62 -4.37 1.33 -13.16
C LEU A 62 -3.44 2.40 -12.56
N HIS A 63 -2.15 2.20 -12.75
CA HIS A 63 -1.08 3.17 -12.48
C HIS A 63 -0.44 3.51 -13.83
N GLN A 64 -0.43 4.78 -14.20
CA GLN A 64 0.13 5.26 -15.47
C GLN A 64 1.23 6.28 -15.20
N ILE A 65 2.33 6.15 -15.93
CA ILE A 65 3.34 7.20 -16.03
C ILE A 65 2.67 8.40 -16.70
N ASN A 66 2.91 9.60 -16.17
CA ASN A 66 2.42 10.81 -16.80
C ASN A 66 2.95 10.88 -18.24
N SER A 67 2.07 11.16 -19.21
CA SER A 67 2.39 11.22 -20.65
C SER A 67 3.56 12.14 -21.04
N GLY A 68 4.02 13.02 -20.14
CA GLY A 68 5.17 13.90 -20.35
C GLY A 68 6.49 13.46 -19.71
N LEU A 69 6.56 12.26 -19.11
CA LEU A 69 7.75 11.71 -18.46
C LEU A 69 8.15 10.38 -19.11
N GLU A 70 9.45 10.20 -19.36
CA GLU A 70 10.06 8.91 -19.74
C GLU A 70 10.65 8.25 -18.48
N GLU A 71 10.63 6.92 -18.43
CA GLU A 71 11.29 6.13 -17.36
C GLU A 71 12.82 6.24 -17.41
#